data_AF-A0A239E1X7-F1
#
_entry.id   AF-A0A239E1X7-F1
#
_cell.length_a   1.000
_cell.length_b   1.000
_cell.length_c   1.000
_cell.angle_alpha   90.00
_cell.angle_beta   90.00
_cell.angle_gamma   90.00
#
_symmetry.space_group_name_H-M   'P 1'
#
loop_
_entity.id
_entity.type
_entity.pdbx_description
1 polymer ?
#
loop_
_entity_poly.entity_id
_entity_poly.type
_entity_poly.pdbx_seq_one_letter_code
_entity_poly.pdbx_strand_id
1 'polypeptide(L)'
;MGLFDRLFGKKATRIEASPPPAAAPQPQPQAAQPAPQPAPPPAAPSPQDAAREAEGVRMMTELLDEVVRNVATALAARGQVGGANFVYVIAAVAGQMAQAGAIRARARAGEPLEAPHVAAVETASGRTYLFGDAIGAALIGVANDPGVLWQSAGTAGLPFDQEVINELFRHAAATVGSDDFGRPRGETAVSPDLNIDQAVLHIQTVVPSFTKRGIGQDIWPRMTALATRHALLAAARDGDMAVLGQIALDAAIAGARVQFEDVAARK
;
A
#
# COMPACT_ATOMS: atom_id res chain seq x y z
N MET A 1 -14.39 41.27 4.37
CA MET A 1 -15.43 40.33 4.88
C MET A 1 -15.36 39.08 4.03
N GLY A 2 -14.80 38.00 4.58
CA GLY A 2 -14.29 36.85 3.82
C GLY A 2 -15.31 35.71 3.66
N LEU A 3 -15.21 35.02 2.52
CA LEU A 3 -16.08 33.98 1.97
C LEU A 3 -16.14 32.66 2.78
N PHE A 4 -15.52 32.61 3.97
CA PHE A 4 -15.44 31.41 4.81
C PHE A 4 -16.59 31.28 5.83
N ASP A 5 -17.29 32.38 6.17
CA ASP A 5 -18.36 32.38 7.20
C ASP A 5 -19.71 31.79 6.73
N ARG A 6 -19.84 31.39 5.45
CA ARG A 6 -21.11 30.89 4.88
C ARG A 6 -21.26 29.38 4.82
N LEU A 7 -20.22 28.59 5.10
CA LEU A 7 -20.26 27.13 4.90
C LEU A 7 -20.52 26.30 6.16
N PHE A 8 -20.53 26.91 7.36
CA PHE A 8 -20.78 26.19 8.61
C PHE A 8 -21.94 26.81 9.38
N GLY A 9 -23.11 26.19 9.23
CA GLY A 9 -24.36 26.58 9.86
C GLY A 9 -24.27 26.63 11.39
N LYS A 10 -24.58 27.81 11.93
CA LYS A 10 -24.79 28.08 13.36
C LYS A 10 -26.02 27.33 13.88
N LYS A 11 -25.82 26.42 14.83
CA LYS A 11 -26.75 26.22 15.96
C LYS A 11 -25.95 26.24 17.25
N ALA A 12 -25.95 27.39 17.91
CA ALA A 12 -25.46 27.55 19.26
C ALA A 12 -26.45 26.92 20.23
N THR A 13 -26.07 25.79 20.82
CA THR A 13 -26.75 25.23 21.98
C THR A 13 -26.21 25.93 23.23
N ARG A 14 -27.13 26.53 23.99
CA ARG A 14 -26.91 27.20 25.27
C ARG A 14 -26.37 26.18 26.29
N ILE A 15 -25.15 26.37 26.76
CA ILE A 15 -24.54 25.58 27.85
C ILE A 15 -25.07 26.16 29.16
N GLU A 16 -25.87 25.38 29.89
CA GLU A 16 -26.24 25.67 31.28
C GLU A 16 -25.00 25.55 32.19
N ALA A 17 -24.85 26.52 33.09
CA ALA A 17 -23.76 26.57 34.05
C ALA A 17 -23.81 25.36 34.99
N SER A 18 -22.72 24.59 35.02
CA SER A 18 -22.54 23.49 35.97
C SER A 18 -22.48 24.01 37.42
N PRO A 19 -23.06 23.28 38.39
CA PRO A 19 -22.92 23.59 39.80
C PRO A 19 -21.46 23.45 40.29
N PRO A 20 -21.08 24.14 41.37
CA PRO A 20 -19.72 24.13 41.90
C PRO A 20 -19.26 22.71 42.29
N PRO A 21 -17.95 22.41 42.13
CA PRO A 21 -17.41 21.08 42.38
C PRO A 21 -17.57 20.68 43.85
N ALA A 22 -18.14 19.50 44.08
CA ALA A 22 -18.10 18.84 45.38
C ALA A 22 -16.64 18.62 45.81
N ALA A 23 -16.39 18.83 47.10
CA ALA A 23 -15.08 18.71 47.72
C ALA A 23 -14.35 17.42 47.29
N ALA A 24 -13.10 17.58 46.86
CA ALA A 24 -12.23 16.48 46.48
C ALA A 24 -12.16 15.43 47.62
N PRO A 25 -12.32 14.13 47.33
CA PRO A 25 -12.06 13.08 48.29
C PRO A 25 -10.61 13.19 48.77
N GLN A 26 -10.41 13.21 50.09
CA GLN A 26 -9.07 13.12 50.67
C GLN A 26 -8.39 11.83 50.16
N PRO A 27 -7.12 11.88 49.72
CA PRO A 27 -6.39 10.70 49.30
C PRO A 27 -6.30 9.74 50.49
N GLN A 28 -6.94 8.58 50.37
CA GLN A 28 -6.69 7.46 51.26
C GLN A 28 -5.21 7.08 51.12
N PRO A 29 -4.50 6.78 52.22
CA PRO A 29 -3.15 6.25 52.16
C PRO A 29 -3.17 4.92 51.40
N GLN A 30 -2.81 4.96 50.11
CA GLN A 30 -2.56 3.76 49.33
C GLN A 30 -1.36 3.07 49.97
N ALA A 31 -1.62 1.90 50.56
CA ALA A 31 -0.56 0.98 50.98
C ALA A 31 0.40 0.81 49.81
N ALA A 32 1.69 1.03 50.06
CA ALA A 32 2.74 0.95 49.05
C ALA A 32 2.62 -0.37 48.28
N GLN A 33 2.20 -0.26 47.01
CA GLN A 33 2.26 -1.40 46.10
C GLN A 33 3.74 -1.79 45.98
N PRO A 34 4.09 -3.08 46.18
CA PRO A 34 5.44 -3.56 45.93
C PRO A 34 5.87 -3.14 44.53
N ALA A 35 7.09 -2.60 44.41
CA ALA A 35 7.65 -2.22 43.12
C ALA A 35 7.47 -3.37 42.11
N PRO A 36 6.95 -3.11 40.89
CA PRO A 36 6.75 -4.15 39.90
C PRO A 36 8.09 -4.88 39.69
N GLN A 37 8.09 -6.18 39.99
CA GLN A 37 9.26 -7.02 39.74
C GLN A 37 9.62 -6.93 38.26
N PRO A 38 10.91 -6.73 37.91
CA PRO A 38 11.34 -6.68 36.52
C PRO A 38 10.93 -8.00 35.85
N ALA A 39 10.21 -7.89 34.74
CA ALA A 39 9.78 -9.05 33.98
C ALA A 39 11.01 -9.90 33.61
N PRO A 40 10.93 -11.24 33.73
CA PRO A 40 12.01 -12.11 33.32
C PRO A 40 12.33 -11.87 31.82
N PRO A 41 13.61 -11.91 31.43
CA PRO A 41 13.99 -11.71 30.03
C PRO A 41 13.29 -12.76 29.15
N PRO A 42 12.86 -12.38 27.93
CA PRO A 42 12.21 -13.30 27.02
C PRO A 42 13.12 -14.51 26.78
N ALA A 43 12.53 -15.71 26.86
CA ALA A 43 13.25 -16.95 26.63
C ALA A 43 13.84 -16.96 25.19
N ALA A 44 15.07 -17.44 25.05
CA ALA A 44 15.69 -17.59 23.74
C ALA A 44 14.84 -18.54 22.86
N PRO A 45 14.68 -18.25 21.56
CA PRO A 45 13.91 -19.11 20.65
C PRO A 45 14.53 -20.51 20.60
N SER A 46 13.68 -21.54 20.53
CA SER A 46 14.18 -22.91 20.43
C SER A 46 14.87 -23.13 19.07
N PRO A 47 15.80 -24.09 18.95
CA PRO A 47 16.42 -24.43 17.67
C PRO A 47 15.40 -24.81 16.59
N GLN A 48 14.24 -25.36 16.98
CA GLN A 48 13.15 -25.71 16.06
C GLN A 48 12.43 -24.46 15.54
N ASP A 49 12.24 -23.44 16.38
CA ASP A 49 11.62 -22.18 15.97
C ASP A 49 12.54 -21.42 15.01
N ALA A 50 13.84 -21.37 15.32
CA ALA A 50 14.84 -20.78 14.43
C ALA A 50 14.92 -21.48 13.06
N ALA A 51 14.82 -22.82 13.03
CA ALA A 51 14.81 -23.58 11.77
C ALA A 51 13.56 -23.30 10.92
N ARG A 52 12.38 -23.22 11.56
CA ARG A 52 11.11 -22.89 10.88
C ARG A 52 11.13 -21.47 10.33
N GLU A 53 11.67 -20.52 11.09
CA GLU A 53 11.83 -19.13 10.65
C GLU A 53 12.77 -19.06 9.43
N ALA A 54 13.94 -19.72 9.49
CA ALA A 54 14.89 -19.76 8.39
C ALA A 54 14.29 -20.37 7.11
N GLU A 55 13.52 -21.44 7.24
CA GLU A 55 12.80 -22.05 6.11
C GLU A 55 11.76 -21.10 5.51
N GLY A 56 11.00 -20.40 6.36
CA GLY A 56 10.05 -19.37 5.93
C GLY A 56 10.72 -18.23 5.15
N VAL A 57 11.85 -17.73 5.65
CA VAL A 57 12.65 -16.69 4.98
C VAL A 57 13.17 -17.16 3.63
N ARG A 58 13.66 -18.40 3.54
CA ARG A 58 14.13 -18.98 2.27
C ARG A 58 13.00 -19.07 1.24
N MET A 59 11.86 -19.63 1.64
CA MET A 59 10.70 -19.78 0.74
C MET A 59 10.20 -18.42 0.25
N MET A 60 10.18 -17.42 1.13
CA MET A 60 9.80 -16.05 0.77
C MET A 60 10.79 -15.46 -0.25
N THR A 61 12.10 -15.64 -0.04
CA THR A 61 13.15 -15.14 -0.95
C THR A 61 13.02 -15.78 -2.33
N GLU A 62 12.88 -17.11 -2.39
CA GLU A 62 12.71 -17.81 -3.67
C GLU A 62 11.47 -17.36 -4.45
N LEU A 63 10.39 -17.06 -3.73
CA LEU A 63 9.15 -16.56 -4.32
C LEU A 63 9.30 -15.14 -4.85
N LEU A 64 9.98 -14.26 -4.10
CA LEU A 64 10.31 -12.92 -4.56
C LEU A 64 11.17 -12.96 -5.82
N ASP A 65 12.20 -13.82 -5.84
CA ASP A 65 13.04 -14.01 -7.01
C ASP A 65 12.25 -14.53 -8.21
N GLU A 66 11.30 -15.44 -7.99
CA GLU A 66 10.42 -15.96 -9.05
C GLU A 66 9.55 -14.86 -9.64
N VAL A 67 8.91 -14.04 -8.80
CA VAL A 67 8.10 -12.89 -9.24
C VAL A 67 8.93 -11.90 -10.03
N VAL A 68 10.11 -11.54 -9.51
CA VAL A 68 11.07 -10.63 -10.16
C VAL A 68 11.48 -11.17 -11.54
N ARG A 69 11.87 -12.45 -11.62
CA ARG A 69 12.27 -13.08 -12.88
C ARG A 69 11.13 -13.16 -13.90
N ASN A 70 9.93 -13.51 -13.47
CA ASN A 70 8.76 -13.63 -14.36
C ASN A 70 8.43 -12.28 -15.01
N VAL A 71 8.40 -11.21 -14.20
CA VAL A 71 8.14 -9.86 -14.70
C VAL A 71 9.27 -9.37 -15.60
N ALA A 72 10.53 -9.56 -15.20
CA ALA A 72 11.69 -9.18 -16.03
C ALA A 72 11.68 -9.90 -17.38
N THR A 73 11.36 -11.19 -17.41
CA THR A 73 11.24 -11.98 -18.65
C THR A 73 10.10 -11.43 -19.53
N ALA A 74 8.95 -11.11 -18.93
CA ALA A 74 7.81 -10.57 -19.66
C ALA A 74 8.08 -9.17 -20.24
N LEU A 75 8.87 -8.34 -19.55
CA LEU A 75 9.33 -7.05 -20.06
C LEU A 75 10.34 -7.23 -21.20
N ALA A 76 11.30 -8.14 -21.04
CA ALA A 76 12.29 -8.45 -22.07
C ALA A 76 11.65 -8.94 -23.37
N ALA A 77 10.62 -9.79 -23.27
CA ALA A 77 9.85 -10.27 -24.43
C ALA A 77 9.15 -9.14 -25.20
N ARG A 78 8.93 -7.98 -24.58
CA ARG A 78 8.34 -6.78 -25.20
C ARG A 78 9.37 -5.72 -25.59
N GLY A 79 10.67 -6.00 -25.42
CA GLY A 79 11.74 -5.00 -25.63
C GLY A 79 11.74 -3.88 -24.59
N GLN A 80 10.99 -4.01 -23.49
CA GLN A 80 10.82 -2.99 -22.45
C GLN A 80 11.83 -3.19 -21.31
N VAL A 81 13.08 -3.52 -21.65
CA VAL A 81 14.15 -3.77 -20.67
C VAL A 81 14.60 -2.45 -20.05
N GLY A 82 14.59 -2.36 -18.72
CA GLY A 82 15.10 -1.20 -17.99
C GLY A 82 14.68 -1.20 -16.53
N GLY A 83 15.54 -0.69 -15.65
CA GLY A 83 15.28 -0.63 -14.21
C GLY A 83 14.00 0.17 -13.88
N ALA A 84 13.78 1.29 -14.56
CA ALA A 84 12.58 2.12 -14.39
C ALA A 84 11.29 1.39 -14.79
N ASN A 85 11.26 0.73 -15.96
CA ASN A 85 10.12 -0.09 -16.39
C ASN A 85 9.85 -1.22 -15.40
N PHE A 86 10.91 -1.88 -14.92
CA PHE A 86 10.79 -2.97 -13.98
C PHE A 86 10.18 -2.53 -12.65
N VAL A 87 10.68 -1.44 -12.07
CA VAL A 87 10.12 -0.83 -10.86
C VAL A 87 8.67 -0.41 -11.07
N TYR A 88 8.37 0.26 -12.19
CA TYR A 88 7.03 0.70 -12.55
C TYR A 88 6.02 -0.46 -12.56
N VAL A 89 6.34 -1.55 -13.24
CA VAL A 89 5.45 -2.72 -13.33
C VAL A 89 5.24 -3.39 -11.98
N ILE A 90 6.33 -3.67 -11.24
CA ILE A 90 6.22 -4.36 -9.94
C ILE A 90 5.41 -3.52 -8.96
N ALA A 91 5.64 -2.20 -8.91
CA ALA A 91 4.92 -1.30 -8.04
C ALA A 91 3.42 -1.20 -8.42
N ALA A 92 3.11 -1.11 -9.72
CA ALA A 92 1.73 -1.12 -10.21
C ALA A 92 0.97 -2.40 -9.81
N VAL A 93 1.61 -3.57 -9.97
CA VAL A 93 1.06 -4.86 -9.53
C VAL A 93 0.88 -4.89 -8.01
N ALA A 94 1.82 -4.35 -7.25
CA ALA A 94 1.72 -4.28 -5.79
C ALA A 94 0.55 -3.39 -5.33
N GLY A 95 0.33 -2.26 -6.01
CA GLY A 95 -0.85 -1.42 -5.80
C GLY A 95 -2.15 -2.17 -6.05
N GLN A 96 -2.23 -2.88 -7.17
CA GLN A 96 -3.41 -3.68 -7.50
C GLN A 96 -3.66 -4.82 -6.49
N MET A 97 -2.60 -5.46 -5.99
CA MET A 97 -2.72 -6.46 -4.91
C MET A 97 -3.21 -5.84 -3.61
N ALA A 98 -2.71 -4.68 -3.22
CA ALA A 98 -3.18 -3.96 -2.04
C ALA A 98 -4.67 -3.64 -2.13
N GLN A 99 -5.13 -3.15 -3.28
CA GLN A 99 -6.55 -2.93 -3.57
C GLN A 99 -7.36 -4.23 -3.40
N ALA A 100 -6.95 -5.31 -4.06
CA ALA A 100 -7.66 -6.59 -4.01
C ALA A 100 -7.69 -7.15 -2.57
N GLY A 101 -6.60 -7.01 -1.81
CA GLY A 101 -6.51 -7.39 -0.41
C GLY A 101 -7.47 -6.61 0.48
N ALA A 102 -7.57 -5.28 0.28
CA ALA A 102 -8.48 -4.41 1.03
C ALA A 102 -9.95 -4.80 0.82
N ILE A 103 -10.37 -4.96 -0.43
CA ILE A 103 -11.73 -5.42 -0.80
C ILE A 103 -11.99 -6.81 -0.22
N ARG A 104 -11.01 -7.70 -0.37
CA ARG A 104 -10.82 -9.01 0.30
C ARG A 104 -11.25 -9.00 1.77
N ALA A 105 -10.54 -8.19 2.54
CA ALA A 105 -10.65 -8.10 3.98
C ALA A 105 -12.04 -7.59 4.41
N ARG A 106 -12.52 -6.52 3.76
CA ARG A 106 -13.84 -5.95 4.06
C ARG A 106 -14.98 -6.93 3.77
N ALA A 107 -14.95 -7.58 2.61
CA ALA A 107 -15.95 -8.58 2.25
C ALA A 107 -16.03 -9.72 3.27
N ARG A 108 -14.87 -10.22 3.76
CA ARG A 108 -14.83 -11.24 4.82
C ARG A 108 -15.35 -10.75 6.17
N ALA A 109 -15.15 -9.47 6.47
CA ALA A 109 -15.66 -8.85 7.68
C ALA A 109 -17.16 -8.48 7.61
N GLY A 110 -17.81 -8.68 6.44
CA GLY A 110 -19.19 -8.24 6.22
C GLY A 110 -19.32 -6.71 6.19
N GLU A 111 -18.22 -6.00 5.93
CA GLU A 111 -18.20 -4.54 5.90
C GLU A 111 -18.63 -4.00 4.52
N PRO A 112 -19.27 -2.83 4.45
CA PRO A 112 -19.71 -2.24 3.19
C PRO A 112 -18.55 -1.97 2.22
N LEU A 113 -18.77 -2.23 0.93
CA LEU A 113 -17.88 -1.88 -0.18
C LEU A 113 -18.35 -0.59 -0.88
N GLU A 114 -18.94 0.32 -0.11
CA GLU A 114 -19.48 1.61 -0.58
C GLU A 114 -18.64 2.77 -0.05
N ALA A 115 -18.89 3.97 -0.60
CA ALA A 115 -18.23 5.19 -0.16
C ALA A 115 -18.46 5.43 1.35
N PRO A 116 -17.46 5.95 2.09
CA PRO A 116 -16.15 6.42 1.62
C PRO A 116 -15.08 5.32 1.50
N HIS A 117 -15.40 4.06 1.82
CA HIS A 117 -14.41 3.01 1.97
C HIS A 117 -13.94 2.43 0.64
N VAL A 118 -14.89 2.16 -0.26
CA VAL A 118 -14.63 1.76 -1.65
C VAL A 118 -15.66 2.45 -2.54
N ALA A 119 -15.21 3.17 -3.55
CA ALA A 119 -16.07 3.83 -4.53
C ALA A 119 -15.58 3.50 -5.93
N ALA A 120 -16.48 3.04 -6.79
CA ALA A 120 -16.19 2.84 -8.21
C ALA A 120 -16.54 4.11 -8.99
N VAL A 121 -15.61 4.54 -9.85
CA VAL A 121 -15.79 5.65 -10.78
C VAL A 121 -15.65 5.10 -12.18
N GLU A 122 -16.75 5.11 -12.93
CA GLU A 122 -16.75 4.76 -14.34
C GLU A 122 -16.48 6.01 -15.19
N THR A 123 -15.55 5.89 -16.13
CA THR A 123 -15.21 6.95 -17.08
C THR A 123 -16.07 6.84 -18.35
N ALA A 124 -16.11 7.90 -19.16
CA ALA A 124 -16.83 7.89 -20.43
C ALA A 124 -16.35 6.80 -21.42
N SER A 125 -15.14 6.29 -21.25
CA SER A 125 -14.60 5.16 -22.03
C SER A 125 -15.03 3.78 -21.51
N GLY A 126 -15.90 3.71 -20.48
CA GLY A 126 -16.33 2.47 -19.84
C GLY A 126 -15.29 1.82 -18.94
N ARG A 127 -14.25 2.57 -18.53
CA ARG A 127 -13.22 2.08 -17.60
C ARG A 127 -13.63 2.38 -16.17
N THR A 128 -13.48 1.41 -15.28
CA THR A 128 -13.79 1.52 -13.85
C THR A 128 -12.53 1.69 -13.02
N TYR A 129 -12.50 2.74 -12.21
CA TYR A 129 -11.43 3.03 -11.26
C TYR A 129 -11.96 2.97 -9.83
N LEU A 130 -11.18 2.44 -8.90
CA LEU A 130 -11.57 2.25 -7.50
C LEU A 130 -10.87 3.24 -6.56
N PHE A 131 -11.68 3.93 -5.76
CA PHE A 131 -11.27 4.91 -4.75
C PHE A 131 -11.71 4.50 -3.36
N GLY A 132 -11.19 5.20 -2.33
CA GLY A 132 -11.68 5.09 -0.97
C GLY A 132 -10.60 4.78 0.07
N ASP A 133 -10.99 4.99 1.33
CA ASP A 133 -10.08 4.96 2.47
C ASP A 133 -9.46 3.59 2.70
N ALA A 134 -10.20 2.51 2.41
CA ALA A 134 -9.70 1.15 2.60
C ALA A 134 -8.53 0.83 1.65
N ILE A 135 -8.61 1.30 0.40
CA ILE A 135 -7.54 1.14 -0.60
C ILE A 135 -6.34 2.00 -0.21
N GLY A 136 -6.56 3.24 0.22
CA GLY A 136 -5.50 4.14 0.68
C GLY A 136 -4.76 3.56 1.90
N ALA A 137 -5.50 3.06 2.89
CA ALA A 137 -4.95 2.42 4.07
C ALA A 137 -4.13 1.17 3.73
N ALA A 138 -4.57 0.34 2.77
CA ALA A 138 -3.83 -0.86 2.35
C ALA A 138 -2.53 -0.53 1.60
N LEU A 139 -2.52 0.54 0.81
CA LEU A 139 -1.31 1.03 0.12
C LEU A 139 -0.24 1.53 1.10
N ILE A 140 -0.68 2.25 2.14
CA ILE A 140 0.19 2.78 3.19
C ILE A 140 0.62 1.64 4.13
N GLY A 141 -0.31 0.79 4.57
CA GLY A 141 -0.11 -0.24 5.59
C GLY A 141 -0.09 0.33 7.00
N VAL A 142 0.39 -0.47 7.96
CA VAL A 142 0.49 -0.11 9.38
C VAL A 142 1.94 -0.20 9.86
N ALA A 143 2.26 0.36 11.03
CA ALA A 143 3.64 0.47 11.51
C ALA A 143 4.44 -0.86 11.51
N ASN A 144 3.78 -1.98 11.84
CA ASN A 144 4.42 -3.31 11.87
C ASN A 144 4.23 -4.13 10.58
N ASP A 145 3.50 -3.60 9.61
CA ASP A 145 3.27 -4.21 8.30
C ASP A 145 3.13 -3.10 7.24
N PRO A 146 4.25 -2.44 6.88
CA PRO A 146 4.22 -1.31 5.96
C PRO A 146 3.85 -1.79 4.57
N GLY A 147 2.90 -1.06 3.97
CA GLY A 147 2.45 -1.29 2.61
C GLY A 147 3.48 -0.83 1.57
N VAL A 148 3.12 -0.98 0.30
CA VAL A 148 4.01 -0.66 -0.82
C VAL A 148 4.52 0.77 -0.80
N LEU A 149 3.74 1.75 -0.34
CA LEU A 149 4.18 3.14 -0.34
C LEU A 149 5.26 3.40 0.71
N TRP A 150 5.04 2.98 1.96
CA TRP A 150 6.04 3.11 3.02
C TRP A 150 7.32 2.33 2.70
N GLN A 151 7.19 1.11 2.18
CA GLN A 151 8.35 0.31 1.75
C GLN A 151 9.14 1.01 0.64
N SER A 152 8.46 1.58 -0.36
CA SER A 152 9.11 2.24 -1.49
C SER A 152 9.80 3.54 -1.07
N ALA A 153 9.09 4.41 -0.33
CA ALA A 153 9.65 5.67 0.15
C ALA A 153 10.83 5.45 1.10
N GLY A 154 10.69 4.52 2.06
CA GLY A 154 11.77 4.17 2.99
C GLY A 154 12.98 3.57 2.30
N THR A 155 12.78 2.72 1.29
CA THR A 155 13.89 2.15 0.50
C THR A 155 14.60 3.22 -0.32
N ALA A 156 13.85 4.19 -0.84
CA ALA A 156 14.39 5.25 -1.67
C ALA A 156 14.94 6.46 -0.88
N GLY A 157 14.76 6.49 0.44
CA GLY A 157 15.15 7.64 1.28
C GLY A 157 14.30 8.89 1.02
N LEU A 158 13.06 8.73 0.54
CA LEU A 158 12.17 9.85 0.22
C LEU A 158 11.44 10.33 1.48
N PRO A 159 11.19 11.65 1.62
CA PRO A 159 10.28 12.16 2.64
C PRO A 159 8.88 11.59 2.41
N PHE A 160 8.25 11.11 3.47
CA PHE A 160 6.96 10.44 3.38
C PHE A 160 6.08 10.77 4.58
N ASP A 161 5.63 12.03 4.64
CA ASP A 161 4.68 12.52 5.63
C ASP A 161 3.26 12.61 5.05
N GLN A 162 2.32 13.06 5.89
CA GLN A 162 0.91 13.17 5.50
C GLN A 162 0.68 14.15 4.33
N GLU A 163 1.46 15.21 4.22
CA GLU A 163 1.31 16.19 3.15
C GLU A 163 1.73 15.59 1.81
N VAL A 164 2.87 14.89 1.79
CA VAL A 164 3.36 14.16 0.61
C VAL A 164 2.36 13.06 0.21
N ILE A 165 1.85 12.30 1.17
CA ILE A 165 0.83 11.26 0.92
C ILE A 165 -0.42 11.86 0.29
N ASN A 166 -0.93 12.96 0.84
CA ASN A 166 -2.12 13.63 0.34
C ASN A 166 -1.92 14.14 -1.10
N GLU A 167 -0.75 14.70 -1.39
CA GLU A 167 -0.43 15.22 -2.72
C GLU A 167 -0.31 14.09 -3.75
N LEU A 168 0.32 12.97 -3.40
CA LEU A 168 0.39 11.78 -4.23
C LEU A 168 -1.00 11.26 -4.60
N PHE A 169 -1.89 11.11 -3.62
CA PHE A 169 -3.25 10.64 -3.87
C PHE A 169 -4.09 11.65 -4.67
N ARG A 170 -3.92 12.95 -4.41
CA ARG A 170 -4.59 14.03 -5.15
C ARG A 170 -4.17 14.04 -6.60
N HIS A 171 -2.87 13.92 -6.87
CA HIS A 171 -2.33 13.88 -8.21
C HIS A 171 -2.91 12.70 -9.01
N ALA A 172 -2.89 11.49 -8.43
CA ALA A 172 -3.48 10.32 -9.07
C ALA A 172 -4.97 10.51 -9.34
N ALA A 173 -5.73 11.08 -8.40
CA ALA A 173 -7.15 11.37 -8.59
C ALA A 173 -7.40 12.39 -9.71
N ALA A 174 -6.55 13.42 -9.84
CA ALA A 174 -6.68 14.47 -10.83
C ALA A 174 -6.39 14.01 -12.26
N THR A 175 -5.61 12.94 -12.44
CA THR A 175 -5.22 12.41 -13.76
C THR A 175 -6.13 11.28 -14.24
N VAL A 176 -6.99 10.70 -13.39
CA VAL A 176 -7.86 9.57 -13.76
C VAL A 176 -8.74 9.91 -14.97
N GLY A 177 -8.76 8.99 -15.93
CA GLY A 177 -9.50 9.14 -17.19
C GLY A 177 -8.81 10.00 -18.24
N SER A 178 -7.62 10.55 -17.96
CA SER A 178 -6.77 11.22 -18.95
C SER A 178 -5.63 10.33 -19.45
N ASP A 179 -4.95 10.76 -20.52
CA ASP A 179 -3.76 10.09 -21.04
C ASP A 179 -2.55 10.14 -20.09
N ASP A 180 -2.59 11.03 -19.10
CA ASP A 180 -1.55 11.17 -18.08
C ASP A 180 -1.77 10.23 -16.88
N PHE A 181 -2.91 9.51 -16.84
CA PHE A 181 -3.19 8.60 -15.74
C PHE A 181 -2.12 7.51 -15.61
N GLY A 182 -1.49 7.44 -14.44
CA GLY A 182 -0.47 6.46 -14.12
C GLY A 182 0.89 6.72 -14.78
N ARG A 183 1.09 7.85 -15.46
CA ARG A 183 2.43 8.28 -15.86
C ARG A 183 3.21 8.74 -14.62
N PRO A 184 4.46 8.29 -14.42
CA PRO A 184 5.28 8.80 -13.33
C PRO A 184 5.50 10.31 -13.47
N ARG A 185 5.58 11.01 -12.33
CA ARG A 185 5.83 12.44 -12.31
C ARG A 185 7.30 12.73 -12.61
N GLY A 186 7.55 13.82 -13.34
CA GLY A 186 8.90 14.28 -13.68
C GLY A 186 9.54 13.53 -14.85
N GLU A 187 10.81 13.83 -15.10
CA GLU A 187 11.59 13.14 -16.13
C GLU A 187 11.92 11.72 -15.65
N THR A 188 11.61 10.72 -16.48
CA THR A 188 11.73 9.31 -16.13
C THR A 188 12.21 8.50 -17.33
N ALA A 189 12.92 7.40 -17.05
CA ALA A 189 13.31 6.41 -18.04
C ALA A 189 12.24 5.32 -18.27
N VAL A 190 11.04 5.48 -17.70
CA VAL A 190 9.90 4.60 -18.03
C VAL A 190 9.55 4.80 -19.50
N SER A 191 9.42 3.68 -20.24
CA SER A 191 9.08 3.69 -21.65
C SER A 191 7.72 4.37 -21.88
N PRO A 192 7.61 5.28 -22.87
CA PRO A 192 6.34 5.94 -23.17
C PRO A 192 5.26 4.96 -23.66
N ASP A 193 5.67 3.80 -24.19
CA ASP A 193 4.78 2.74 -24.67
C ASP A 193 4.31 1.80 -23.55
N LEU A 194 4.74 2.02 -22.31
CA LEU A 194 4.34 1.26 -21.13
C LEU A 194 3.40 2.09 -20.26
N ASN A 195 2.10 1.92 -20.47
CA ASN A 195 1.06 2.56 -19.67
C ASN A 195 0.63 1.68 -18.47
N ILE A 196 -0.19 2.26 -17.59
CA ILE A 196 -0.60 1.59 -16.36
C ILE A 196 -1.43 0.33 -16.62
N ASP A 197 -2.28 0.31 -17.66
CA ASP A 197 -3.08 -0.86 -18.01
C ASP A 197 -2.20 -2.03 -18.41
N GLN A 198 -1.16 -1.78 -19.22
CA GLN A 198 -0.18 -2.79 -19.60
C GLN A 198 0.64 -3.26 -18.40
N ALA A 199 1.02 -2.33 -17.51
CA ALA A 199 1.78 -2.67 -16.31
C ALA A 199 0.99 -3.61 -15.39
N VAL A 200 -0.28 -3.30 -15.10
CA VAL A 200 -1.09 -4.15 -14.22
C VAL A 200 -1.42 -5.51 -14.84
N LEU A 201 -1.43 -5.66 -16.17
CA LEU A 201 -1.58 -6.98 -16.81
C LEU A 201 -0.47 -7.97 -16.42
N HIS A 202 0.70 -7.50 -15.96
CA HIS A 202 1.74 -8.38 -15.45
C HIS A 202 1.36 -9.10 -14.16
N ILE A 203 0.24 -8.75 -13.52
CA ILE A 203 -0.33 -9.54 -12.43
C ILE A 203 -0.54 -11.01 -12.81
N GLN A 204 -0.81 -11.28 -14.09
CA GLN A 204 -0.94 -12.63 -14.65
C GLN A 204 0.35 -13.44 -14.59
N THR A 205 1.51 -12.79 -14.43
CA THR A 205 2.82 -13.44 -14.26
C THR A 205 3.17 -13.70 -12.78
N VAL A 206 2.45 -13.03 -11.87
CA VAL A 206 2.72 -13.06 -10.42
C VAL A 206 1.75 -14.00 -9.70
N VAL A 207 0.45 -13.88 -9.96
CA VAL A 207 -0.61 -14.68 -9.32
C VAL A 207 -0.36 -16.20 -9.43
N PRO A 208 0.05 -16.75 -10.58
CA PRO A 208 0.29 -18.19 -10.68
C PRO A 208 1.38 -18.69 -9.73
N SER A 209 2.45 -17.91 -9.51
CA SER A 209 3.53 -18.26 -8.58
C SER A 209 3.04 -18.29 -7.13
N PHE A 210 2.21 -17.33 -6.73
CA PHE A 210 1.59 -17.31 -5.40
C PHE A 210 0.64 -18.49 -5.20
N THR A 211 -0.25 -18.72 -6.16
CA THR A 211 -1.23 -19.82 -6.10
C THR A 211 -0.55 -21.19 -6.08
N LYS A 212 0.47 -21.40 -6.92
CA LYS A 212 1.23 -22.67 -6.99
C LYS A 212 1.90 -23.01 -5.65
N ARG A 213 2.35 -21.99 -4.90
CA ARG A 213 2.97 -22.16 -3.58
C ARG A 213 1.97 -22.14 -2.42
N GLY A 214 0.67 -22.09 -2.70
CA GLY A 214 -0.39 -22.06 -1.68
C GLY A 214 -0.37 -20.80 -0.82
N ILE A 215 0.17 -19.69 -1.32
CA ILE A 215 0.23 -18.43 -0.59
C ILE A 215 -1.17 -17.82 -0.53
N GLY A 216 -1.67 -17.62 0.69
CA GLY A 216 -2.94 -16.95 0.94
C GLY A 216 -2.98 -15.54 0.36
N GLN A 217 -4.13 -15.16 -0.20
CA GLN A 217 -4.35 -13.85 -0.82
C GLN A 217 -4.23 -12.68 0.15
N ASP A 218 -4.42 -12.94 1.43
CA ASP A 218 -4.18 -11.99 2.52
C ASP A 218 -2.71 -11.56 2.63
N ILE A 219 -1.78 -12.39 2.14
CA ILE A 219 -0.34 -12.12 2.19
C ILE A 219 0.18 -11.49 0.88
N TRP A 220 -0.58 -11.56 -0.22
CA TRP A 220 -0.16 -11.05 -1.53
C TRP A 220 0.25 -9.57 -1.53
N PRO A 221 -0.47 -8.63 -0.86
CA PRO A 221 -0.04 -7.23 -0.78
C PRO A 221 1.35 -7.09 -0.16
N ARG A 222 1.62 -7.81 0.93
CA ARG A 222 2.91 -7.78 1.61
C ARG A 222 4.02 -8.35 0.72
N MET A 223 3.77 -9.48 0.06
CA MET A 223 4.75 -10.09 -0.84
C MET A 223 5.13 -9.17 -2.00
N THR A 224 4.15 -8.49 -2.58
CA THR A 224 4.39 -7.57 -3.71
C THR A 224 5.00 -6.23 -3.27
N ALA A 225 4.71 -5.74 -2.06
CA ALA A 225 5.43 -4.63 -1.46
C ALA A 225 6.93 -4.95 -1.25
N LEU A 226 7.24 -6.16 -0.76
CA LEU A 226 8.62 -6.64 -0.65
C LEU A 226 9.30 -6.81 -2.02
N ALA A 227 8.56 -7.31 -3.02
CA ALA A 227 9.06 -7.40 -4.38
C ALA A 227 9.40 -6.02 -4.97
N THR A 228 8.60 -4.99 -4.63
CA THR A 228 8.85 -3.60 -5.04
C THR A 228 10.14 -3.07 -4.43
N ARG A 229 10.36 -3.30 -3.13
CA ARG A 229 11.64 -2.98 -2.46
C ARG A 229 12.82 -3.68 -3.13
N HIS A 230 12.69 -4.96 -3.44
CA HIS A 230 13.74 -5.71 -4.13
C HIS A 230 14.00 -5.13 -5.54
N ALA A 231 12.95 -4.77 -6.27
CA ALA A 231 13.06 -4.15 -7.58
C ALA A 231 13.79 -2.79 -7.53
N LEU A 232 13.48 -1.96 -6.53
CA LEU A 232 14.18 -0.69 -6.30
C LEU A 232 15.67 -0.91 -6.07
N LEU A 233 16.04 -1.81 -5.15
CA LEU A 233 17.44 -2.11 -4.84
C LEU A 233 18.20 -2.69 -6.04
N ALA A 234 17.53 -3.49 -6.86
CA ALA A 234 18.13 -4.04 -8.09
C ALA A 234 18.33 -2.95 -9.15
N ALA A 235 17.33 -2.10 -9.37
CA ALA A 235 17.34 -1.04 -10.39
C ALA A 235 18.28 0.13 -10.04
N ALA A 236 18.51 0.39 -8.75
CA ALA A 236 19.39 1.46 -8.29
C ALA A 236 20.87 1.28 -8.66
N ARG A 237 21.26 0.11 -9.18
CA ARG A 237 22.61 -0.09 -9.74
C ARG A 237 22.87 0.78 -10.97
N ASP A 238 21.81 1.06 -11.73
CA ASP A 238 21.89 1.73 -13.03
C ASP A 238 21.00 2.99 -13.11
N GLY A 239 20.42 3.44 -11.98
CA GLY A 239 19.49 4.56 -11.95
C GLY A 239 19.46 5.30 -10.61
N ASP A 240 18.94 6.53 -10.64
CA ASP A 240 18.78 7.35 -9.44
C ASP A 240 17.70 6.76 -8.53
N MET A 241 18.07 6.42 -7.29
CA MET A 241 17.19 5.77 -6.32
C MET A 241 15.97 6.64 -5.97
N ALA A 242 16.12 7.96 -5.88
CA ALA A 242 15.00 8.86 -5.56
C ALA A 242 14.00 8.91 -6.73
N VAL A 243 14.50 8.95 -7.97
CA VAL A 243 13.64 8.88 -9.17
C VAL A 243 12.91 7.53 -9.24
N LEU A 244 13.62 6.42 -9.02
CA LEU A 244 13.00 5.09 -8.98
C LEU A 244 11.96 4.96 -7.86
N GLY A 245 12.23 5.52 -6.68
CA GLY A 245 11.27 5.60 -5.59
C GLY A 245 10.01 6.38 -5.97
N GLN A 246 10.16 7.52 -6.65
CA GLN A 246 9.05 8.33 -7.12
C GLN A 246 8.19 7.57 -8.14
N ILE A 247 8.84 6.88 -9.09
CA ILE A 247 8.17 5.98 -10.05
C ILE A 247 7.35 4.91 -9.32
N ALA A 248 7.93 4.26 -8.30
CA ALA A 248 7.23 3.23 -7.53
C ALA A 248 6.00 3.78 -6.81
N LEU A 249 6.10 4.97 -6.19
CA LEU A 249 4.98 5.60 -5.49
C LEU A 249 3.82 5.93 -6.46
N ASP A 250 4.12 6.57 -7.59
CA ASP A 250 3.10 6.95 -8.58
C ASP A 250 2.44 5.70 -9.18
N ALA A 251 3.25 4.70 -9.57
CA ALA A 251 2.77 3.46 -10.17
C ALA A 251 1.90 2.65 -9.21
N ALA A 252 2.30 2.52 -7.94
CA ALA A 252 1.53 1.78 -6.94
C ALA A 252 0.16 2.42 -6.70
N ILE A 253 0.09 3.75 -6.60
CA ILE A 253 -1.19 4.44 -6.42
C ILE A 253 -2.07 4.26 -7.66
N ALA A 254 -1.52 4.44 -8.86
CA ALA A 254 -2.27 4.27 -10.10
C ALA A 254 -2.76 2.82 -10.28
N GLY A 255 -1.90 1.84 -10.05
CA GLY A 255 -2.23 0.41 -10.15
C GLY A 255 -3.34 0.00 -9.17
N ALA A 256 -3.38 0.59 -7.98
CA ALA A 256 -4.46 0.35 -7.01
C ALA A 256 -5.81 0.97 -7.40
N ARG A 257 -5.84 1.90 -8.37
CA ARG A 257 -7.11 2.42 -8.91
C ARG A 257 -7.65 1.53 -10.02
N VAL A 258 -6.80 0.83 -10.77
CA VAL A 258 -7.29 -0.07 -11.83
C VAL A 258 -7.99 -1.26 -11.19
N GLN A 259 -9.25 -1.49 -11.53
CA GLN A 259 -10.03 -2.59 -10.97
C GLN A 259 -9.32 -3.93 -11.22
N PHE A 260 -9.01 -4.65 -10.14
CA PHE A 260 -8.53 -6.02 -10.26
C PHE A 260 -9.67 -6.94 -10.73
N GLU A 261 -9.65 -7.32 -12.00
CA GLU A 261 -10.48 -8.41 -12.48
C GLU A 261 -9.89 -9.72 -11.97
N ASP A 262 -10.64 -10.47 -11.15
CA ASP A 262 -10.14 -11.74 -10.63
C ASP A 262 -9.87 -12.70 -11.80
N VAL A 263 -8.59 -12.87 -12.14
CA VAL A 263 -8.14 -13.73 -13.24
C VAL A 263 -8.57 -15.19 -13.00
N ALA A 264 -8.81 -15.59 -11.75
CA ALA A 264 -9.31 -16.92 -11.42
C ALA A 264 -10.82 -17.11 -11.70
N ALA A 265 -11.61 -16.03 -11.76
CA ALA A 265 -13.05 -16.08 -12.03
C ALA A 265 -13.40 -16.19 -13.53
N ARG A 266 -12.41 -16.18 -14.42
CA ARG A 266 -12.58 -16.34 -15.88
C ARG A 266 -12.39 -17.77 -16.39
N LYS A 267 -12.48 -18.78 -15.52
CA LYS A 267 -12.52 -20.21 -15.89
C LYS A 267 -13.91 -20.76 -15.63
#